data_AF-A0A821EAE3-F1
#
_entry.id   AF-A0A821EAE3-F1
#
_cell.length_a   1.000
_cell.length_b   1.000
_cell.length_c   1.000
_cell.angle_alpha   90.00
_cell.angle_beta   90.00
_cell.angle_gamma   90.00
#
_symmetry.space_group_name_H-M   'P 1'
#
loop_
_entity.id
_entity.type
_entity.pdbx_description
1 polymer ?
#
loop_
_entity_poly.entity_id
_entity_poly.type
_entity_poly.pdbx_seq_one_letter_code
_entity_poly.pdbx_strand_id
1 'polypeptide(L)'
;ISTYDDNLDEILPSSTASTISNMVGNQAAQLPSFWVPALTPAAKKTELIKPDQHVYCPISGKPISMKDVIDVKFKLANNADKKNRPLVAVRDRYVCAVTGDVLGNSVPCAVLRTSGYVVTMDCVNRLIKLDMIDPINGAKLTDYDIIPMQRGGTGYSGSGVQLDAKLPTPAMQ
;
A
#
# COMPACT_ATOMS: atom_id res chain seq x y z
N ILE A 1 -11.99 -79.86 50.47
CA ILE A 1 -10.84 -78.95 50.70
C ILE A 1 -10.88 -77.98 49.52
N SER A 2 -11.69 -76.91 49.57
CA SER A 2 -11.33 -75.55 50.04
C SER A 2 -10.07 -75.05 49.33
N THR A 3 -10.06 -73.98 48.53
CA THR A 3 -10.35 -72.55 48.81
C THR A 3 -10.46 -71.81 47.44
N TYR A 4 -11.47 -70.98 47.12
CA TYR A 4 -11.72 -69.54 47.41
C TYR A 4 -10.60 -68.51 47.15
N ASP A 5 -10.90 -67.62 46.19
CA ASP A 5 -10.54 -66.20 45.87
C ASP A 5 -9.11 -65.62 45.98
N ASP A 6 -8.68 -64.90 44.93
CA ASP A 6 -8.30 -63.47 45.00
C ASP A 6 -8.09 -62.80 43.61
N ASN A 7 -9.06 -61.97 43.22
CA ASN A 7 -8.96 -60.54 42.84
C ASN A 7 -7.83 -59.92 41.97
N LEU A 8 -8.33 -59.18 40.96
CA LEU A 8 -8.01 -57.80 40.52
C LEU A 8 -6.91 -57.50 39.46
N ASP A 9 -7.45 -56.99 38.34
CA ASP A 9 -7.11 -55.78 37.57
C ASP A 9 -5.97 -55.71 36.52
N GLU A 10 -6.44 -55.48 35.27
CA GLU A 10 -6.06 -54.43 34.30
C GLU A 10 -4.57 -54.28 33.92
N ILE A 11 -4.18 -54.31 32.63
CA ILE A 11 -4.19 -53.14 31.73
C ILE A 11 -3.94 -53.61 30.27
N LEU A 12 -4.75 -53.10 29.35
CA LEU A 12 -4.54 -53.13 27.89
C LEU A 12 -3.29 -52.31 27.49
N PRO A 13 -2.65 -52.65 26.35
CA PRO A 13 -2.72 -51.66 25.28
C PRO A 13 -3.19 -52.32 23.98
N SER A 14 -4.42 -51.95 23.59
CA SER A 14 -4.91 -52.14 22.22
C SER A 14 -4.05 -51.26 21.32
N SER A 15 -3.10 -51.87 20.62
CA SER A 15 -2.32 -51.20 19.59
C SER A 15 -3.22 -50.94 18.40
N THR A 16 -3.74 -49.72 18.32
CA THR A 16 -4.30 -49.17 17.08
C THR A 16 -3.16 -49.05 16.07
N ALA A 17 -2.91 -50.14 15.35
CA ALA A 17 -2.07 -50.14 14.17
C ALA A 17 -2.74 -49.24 13.13
N SER A 18 -2.37 -47.96 13.15
CA SER A 18 -2.63 -47.05 12.06
C SER A 18 -1.90 -47.61 10.85
N THR A 19 -2.66 -48.23 9.95
CA THR A 19 -2.16 -48.79 8.70
C THR A 19 -1.47 -47.70 7.91
N ILE A 20 -0.13 -47.68 7.95
CA ILE A 20 0.70 -46.89 7.06
C ILE A 20 0.46 -47.45 5.66
N SER A 21 -0.17 -46.66 4.80
CA SER A 21 -0.73 -47.04 3.50
C SER A 21 0.29 -47.50 2.44
N ASN A 22 1.57 -47.66 2.78
CA ASN A 22 2.66 -47.90 1.83
C ASN A 22 3.25 -49.33 1.92
N MET A 23 2.62 -50.24 2.65
CA MET A 23 3.17 -51.58 2.93
C MET A 23 2.76 -52.67 1.92
N VAL A 24 2.02 -52.34 0.84
CA VAL A 24 1.57 -53.35 -0.14
C VAL A 24 2.27 -53.16 -1.48
N GLY A 25 3.03 -54.18 -1.90
CA GLY A 25 3.68 -54.26 -3.22
C GLY A 25 5.07 -53.61 -3.30
N ASN A 26 5.53 -53.33 -4.53
CA ASN A 26 6.86 -52.78 -4.85
C ASN A 26 7.13 -51.36 -4.26
N GLN A 27 6.17 -50.80 -3.51
CA GLN A 27 6.28 -49.53 -2.81
C GLN A 27 6.78 -49.68 -1.36
N ALA A 28 6.84 -50.90 -0.80
CA ALA A 28 7.41 -51.15 0.52
C ALA A 28 8.93 -50.86 0.59
N ALA A 29 9.62 -50.87 -0.55
CA ALA A 29 11.05 -50.54 -0.67
C ALA A 29 11.31 -49.02 -0.73
N GLN A 30 10.29 -48.21 -1.07
CA GLN A 30 10.37 -46.75 -1.06
C GLN A 30 9.84 -46.24 0.28
N LEU A 31 10.70 -46.26 1.31
CA LEU A 31 10.37 -45.57 2.55
C LEU A 31 10.31 -44.06 2.27
N PRO A 32 9.23 -43.34 2.63
CA PRO A 32 9.18 -41.88 2.56
C PRO A 32 9.97 -41.31 3.75
N SER A 33 11.27 -41.61 3.79
CA SER A 33 12.17 -41.13 4.84
C SER A 33 12.76 -39.80 4.43
N PHE A 34 12.19 -38.73 4.97
CA PHE A 34 12.70 -37.37 4.81
C PHE A 34 14.16 -37.20 5.25
N TRP A 35 14.63 -38.03 6.20
CA TRP A 35 15.99 -37.96 6.75
C TRP A 35 17.05 -38.72 5.95
N VAL A 36 16.65 -39.47 4.91
CA VAL A 36 17.61 -40.16 4.03
C VAL A 36 17.94 -39.22 2.87
N PRO A 37 19.19 -38.75 2.74
CA PRO A 37 19.56 -37.74 1.74
C PRO A 37 19.28 -38.14 0.28
N ALA A 38 19.16 -39.43 -0.01
CA ALA A 38 18.84 -39.96 -1.35
C ALA A 38 17.33 -39.98 -1.69
N LEU A 39 16.47 -39.85 -0.68
CA LEU A 39 15.01 -39.93 -0.79
C LEU A 39 14.33 -38.60 -0.41
N THR A 40 15.13 -37.56 -0.16
CA THR A 40 14.59 -36.21 0.01
C THR A 40 14.02 -35.74 -1.33
N PRO A 41 12.78 -35.23 -1.35
CA PRO A 41 12.28 -34.54 -2.53
C PRO A 41 13.18 -33.33 -2.75
N ALA A 42 14.07 -33.40 -3.74
CA ALA A 42 14.90 -32.27 -4.12
C ALA A 42 13.97 -31.09 -4.43
N ALA A 43 14.17 -29.97 -3.73
CA ALA A 43 13.41 -28.76 -4.00
C ALA A 43 13.55 -28.45 -5.50
N LYS A 44 12.42 -28.37 -6.20
CA LYS A 44 12.40 -27.97 -7.61
C LYS A 44 13.23 -26.70 -7.72
N LYS A 45 14.22 -26.71 -8.62
CA LYS A 45 15.13 -25.58 -8.85
C LYS A 45 14.28 -24.31 -8.98
N THR A 46 14.39 -23.40 -8.01
CA THR A 46 13.64 -22.15 -8.01
C THR A 46 13.96 -21.41 -9.30
N GLU A 47 12.97 -21.27 -10.18
CA GLU A 47 13.09 -20.41 -11.35
C GLU A 47 13.23 -18.98 -10.84
N LEU A 48 14.45 -18.44 -10.93
CA LEU A 48 14.73 -17.07 -10.53
C LEU A 48 14.06 -16.15 -11.55
N ILE A 49 12.90 -15.62 -11.17
CA ILE A 49 12.19 -14.60 -11.95
C ILE A 49 13.06 -13.35 -11.92
N LYS A 50 13.37 -12.82 -13.10
CA LYS A 50 14.13 -11.57 -13.21
C LYS A 50 13.35 -10.48 -12.46
N PRO A 51 13.98 -9.74 -11.53
CA PRO A 51 13.32 -8.65 -10.85
C PRO A 51 12.90 -7.60 -11.87
N ASP A 52 11.73 -7.00 -11.64
CA ASP A 52 11.27 -5.90 -12.47
C ASP A 52 12.24 -4.72 -12.38
N GLN A 53 12.55 -4.13 -13.54
CA GLN A 53 13.48 -3.01 -13.65
C GLN A 53 12.76 -1.67 -13.51
N HIS A 54 11.43 -1.65 -13.60
CA HIS A 54 10.65 -0.42 -13.54
C HIS A 54 10.36 -0.02 -12.09
N VAL A 55 10.47 1.29 -11.83
CA VAL A 55 10.06 1.89 -10.56
C VAL A 55 8.59 2.27 -10.67
N TYR A 56 7.78 1.88 -9.69
CA TYR A 56 6.34 2.12 -9.69
C TYR A 56 5.93 3.17 -8.65
N CYS A 57 4.89 3.93 -8.95
CA CYS A 57 4.25 4.85 -8.01
C CYS A 57 3.56 4.05 -6.88
N PRO A 58 3.82 4.34 -5.59
CA PRO A 58 3.28 3.57 -4.47
C PRO A 58 1.76 3.68 -4.31
N ILE A 59 1.14 4.72 -4.88
CA ILE A 59 -0.31 4.96 -4.78
C ILE A 59 -1.05 4.45 -6.02
N SER A 60 -0.48 4.60 -7.21
CA SER A 60 -1.17 4.29 -8.47
C SER A 60 -0.70 3.02 -9.17
N GLY A 61 0.44 2.45 -8.76
CA GLY A 61 1.05 1.28 -9.40
C GLY A 61 1.55 1.54 -10.82
N LYS A 62 1.55 2.80 -11.29
CA LYS A 62 2.04 3.17 -12.63
C LYS A 62 3.57 3.30 -12.64
N PRO A 63 4.25 2.90 -13.73
CA PRO A 63 5.68 3.12 -13.84
C PRO A 63 5.98 4.63 -13.85
N ILE A 64 6.99 5.05 -13.09
CA ILE A 64 7.39 6.44 -12.93
C ILE A 64 8.88 6.60 -13.22
N SER A 65 9.25 7.65 -13.95
CA SER A 65 10.64 8.03 -14.20
C SER A 65 10.96 9.34 -13.49
N MET A 66 12.26 9.66 -13.34
CA MET A 66 12.68 10.90 -12.69
C MET A 66 12.15 12.17 -13.40
N LYS A 67 11.83 12.07 -14.69
CA LYS A 67 11.27 13.18 -15.48
C LYS A 67 9.81 13.49 -15.11
N ASP A 68 9.12 12.52 -14.54
CA ASP A 68 7.72 12.62 -14.15
C ASP A 68 7.57 13.10 -12.70
N VAL A 69 8.68 13.17 -11.95
CA VAL A 69 8.72 13.66 -10.57
C VAL A 69 8.95 15.17 -10.60
N ILE A 70 8.09 15.90 -9.90
CA ILE A 70 8.11 17.36 -9.85
C ILE A 70 8.37 17.77 -8.41
N ASP A 71 9.24 18.76 -8.23
CA ASP A 71 9.49 19.34 -6.91
C ASP A 71 8.33 20.25 -6.50
N VAL A 72 7.74 19.98 -5.34
CA VAL A 72 6.56 20.70 -4.85
C VAL A 72 6.97 21.74 -3.83
N LYS A 73 6.80 23.01 -4.17
CA LYS A 73 7.22 24.17 -3.38
C LYS A 73 6.01 24.84 -2.73
N PHE A 74 5.94 24.76 -1.42
CA PHE A 74 4.94 25.47 -0.62
C PHE A 74 5.46 26.83 -0.18
N LYS A 75 4.67 27.89 -0.40
CA LYS A 75 4.97 29.23 0.09
C LYS A 75 4.50 29.36 1.54
N LEU A 76 5.39 29.81 2.42
CA LEU A 76 5.07 30.02 3.84
C LEU A 76 4.16 31.24 4.04
N ALA A 77 3.25 31.14 5.01
CA ALA A 77 2.42 32.26 5.43
C ALA A 77 3.24 33.29 6.21
N ASN A 78 3.02 34.59 5.96
CA ASN A 78 3.76 35.70 6.60
C ASN A 78 3.61 35.77 8.15
N ASN A 79 2.63 35.04 8.71
CA ASN A 79 2.41 34.95 10.16
C ASN A 79 3.05 33.70 10.80
N ALA A 80 3.60 32.78 10.02
CA ALA A 80 4.21 31.56 10.52
C ALA A 80 5.57 31.82 11.19
N ASP A 81 6.34 32.80 10.70
CA ASP A 81 7.71 33.07 11.18
C ASP A 81 7.78 33.92 12.45
N LYS A 82 6.69 34.61 12.82
CA LYS A 82 6.69 35.65 13.88
C LYS A 82 6.64 35.10 15.31
N LYS A 83 6.44 33.81 15.49
CA LYS A 83 6.36 33.17 16.81
C LYS A 83 7.27 31.97 16.76
N ASN A 84 8.29 31.90 17.63
CA ASN A 84 9.22 30.78 17.84
C ASN A 84 8.48 29.48 18.24
N ARG A 85 7.53 29.04 17.41
CA ARG A 85 6.67 27.88 17.55
C ARG A 85 6.95 26.98 16.37
N PRO A 86 6.96 25.65 16.57
CA PRO A 86 7.14 24.73 15.47
C PRO A 86 6.01 24.95 14.45
N LEU A 87 6.34 24.91 13.15
CA LEU A 87 5.39 25.09 12.05
C LEU A 87 4.14 24.22 12.22
N VAL A 88 4.29 23.02 12.78
CA VAL A 88 3.20 22.07 13.06
C VAL A 88 2.10 22.69 13.96
N ALA A 89 2.47 23.51 14.93
CA ALA A 89 1.54 24.15 15.87
C ALA A 89 0.87 25.41 15.31
N VAL A 90 1.32 25.91 14.15
CA VAL A 90 0.71 27.04 13.46
C VAL A 90 -0.46 26.52 12.62
N ARG A 91 -1.63 27.16 12.74
CA ARG A 91 -2.82 26.79 11.96
C ARG A 91 -2.66 27.13 10.48
N ASP A 92 -2.22 28.35 10.20
CA ASP A 92 -2.05 28.86 8.85
C ASP A 92 -0.57 28.79 8.45
N ARG A 93 -0.17 27.64 7.88
CA ARG A 93 1.24 27.34 7.58
C ARG A 93 1.65 27.79 6.19
N TYR A 94 0.78 27.52 5.21
CA TYR A 94 1.09 27.70 3.80
C TYR A 94 0.02 28.55 3.12
N VAL A 95 0.44 29.26 2.09
CA VAL A 95 -0.41 30.14 1.29
C VAL A 95 -0.25 29.85 -0.21
N CYS A 96 -1.29 30.17 -0.97
CA CYS A 96 -1.26 30.19 -2.42
C CYS A 96 -0.15 31.12 -2.90
N ALA A 97 0.66 30.66 -3.85
CA ALA A 97 1.79 31.45 -4.34
C ALA A 97 1.37 32.76 -5.02
N VAL A 98 0.18 32.76 -5.64
CA VAL A 98 -0.37 33.87 -6.44
C VAL A 98 -1.29 34.76 -5.60
N THR A 99 -2.37 34.20 -5.06
CA THR A 99 -3.40 34.98 -4.35
C THR A 99 -3.05 35.27 -2.89
N GLY A 100 -2.14 34.51 -2.29
CA GLY A 100 -1.84 34.62 -0.86
C GLY A 100 -2.90 34.03 0.06
N ASP A 101 -3.93 33.37 -0.48
CA ASP A 101 -4.96 32.69 0.32
C ASP A 101 -4.36 31.51 1.10
N VAL A 102 -4.84 31.29 2.32
CA VAL A 102 -4.36 30.19 3.17
C VAL A 102 -4.75 28.84 2.57
N LEU A 103 -3.77 27.94 2.43
CA LEU A 103 -3.99 26.57 1.96
C LEU A 103 -4.47 25.70 3.13
N GLY A 104 -5.76 25.36 3.11
CA GLY A 104 -6.39 24.44 4.06
C GLY A 104 -6.80 23.12 3.42
N ASN A 105 -7.17 22.13 4.24
CA ASN A 105 -7.60 20.81 3.76
C ASN A 105 -8.87 20.86 2.89
N SER A 106 -9.75 21.83 3.16
CA SER A 106 -11.00 22.02 2.42
C SER A 106 -10.81 22.70 1.06
N VAL A 107 -9.69 23.39 0.86
CA VAL A 107 -9.45 24.20 -0.33
C VAL A 107 -8.86 23.32 -1.44
N PRO A 108 -9.51 23.18 -2.60
CA PRO A 108 -8.95 22.42 -3.71
C PRO A 108 -7.73 23.14 -4.29
N CYS A 109 -6.62 22.42 -4.47
CA CYS A 109 -5.33 22.97 -4.88
C CYS A 109 -4.76 22.21 -6.09
N ALA A 110 -3.89 22.84 -6.88
CA ALA A 110 -3.01 22.19 -7.85
C ALA A 110 -1.57 22.63 -7.68
N VAL A 111 -0.69 21.81 -8.21
CA VAL A 111 0.69 22.14 -8.49
C VAL A 111 0.82 22.51 -9.96
N LEU A 112 1.57 23.57 -10.25
CA LEU A 112 2.00 23.89 -11.61
C LEU A 112 3.31 23.15 -11.91
N ARG A 113 3.35 22.33 -12.96
CA ARG A 113 4.53 21.53 -13.31
C ARG A 113 5.76 22.38 -13.65
N THR A 114 5.55 23.56 -14.22
CA THR A 114 6.61 24.48 -14.66
C THR A 114 7.42 25.05 -13.50
N SER A 115 6.75 25.59 -12.48
CA SER A 115 7.40 26.25 -11.35
C SER A 115 7.45 25.41 -10.07
N GLY A 116 6.60 24.37 -9.98
CA GLY A 116 6.46 23.52 -8.80
C GLY A 116 5.67 24.17 -7.66
N TYR A 117 5.13 25.39 -7.83
CA TYR A 117 4.37 26.06 -6.79
C TYR A 117 2.93 25.56 -6.68
N VAL A 118 2.42 25.61 -5.44
CA VAL A 118 1.03 25.25 -5.13
C VAL A 118 0.12 26.47 -5.23
N VAL A 119 -0.98 26.30 -5.96
CA VAL A 119 -2.01 27.31 -6.22
C VAL A 119 -3.41 26.74 -5.96
N THR A 120 -4.36 27.61 -5.64
CA THR A 120 -5.77 27.20 -5.46
C THR A 120 -6.43 26.92 -6.81
N MET A 121 -7.42 26.01 -6.85
CA MET A 121 -8.21 25.76 -8.06
C MET A 121 -8.97 26.99 -8.54
N ASP A 122 -9.39 27.86 -7.63
CA ASP A 122 -10.03 29.11 -8.02
C ASP A 122 -9.08 30.00 -8.80
N CYS A 123 -7.82 30.11 -8.37
CA CYS A 123 -6.78 30.83 -9.10
C CYS A 123 -6.52 30.20 -10.47
N VAL A 124 -6.49 28.87 -10.55
CA VAL A 124 -6.30 28.16 -11.82
C VAL A 124 -7.45 28.46 -12.78
N ASN A 125 -8.69 28.34 -12.32
CA ASN A 125 -9.86 28.49 -13.18
C ASN A 125 -10.11 29.94 -13.62
N ARG A 126 -9.82 30.92 -12.76
CA ARG A 126 -10.12 32.34 -13.02
C ARG A 126 -8.98 33.11 -13.68
N LEU A 127 -7.73 32.69 -13.50
CA LEU A 127 -6.55 33.40 -14.01
C LEU A 127 -5.78 32.53 -15.00
N ILE A 128 -5.28 31.38 -14.53
CA ILE A 128 -4.31 30.59 -15.30
C ILE A 128 -4.94 29.98 -16.56
N LYS A 129 -6.20 29.53 -16.51
CA LYS A 129 -6.89 28.97 -17.69
C LYS A 129 -7.20 29.99 -18.77
N LEU A 130 -7.26 31.28 -18.45
CA LEU A 130 -7.51 32.32 -19.45
C LEU A 130 -6.23 32.62 -20.24
N ASP A 131 -5.13 32.82 -19.52
CA ASP A 131 -3.86 33.23 -20.12
C ASP A 131 -2.97 32.03 -20.53
N MET A 132 -3.22 30.84 -19.96
CA MET A 132 -2.41 29.62 -20.10
C MET A 132 -0.91 29.87 -19.91
N ILE A 133 -0.59 30.73 -18.93
CA ILE A 133 0.76 31.14 -18.56
C ILE A 133 0.91 31.01 -17.04
N ASP A 134 2.07 30.57 -16.59
CA ASP A 134 2.43 30.53 -15.18
C ASP A 134 2.70 31.96 -14.68
N PRO A 135 1.95 32.45 -13.67
CA PRO A 135 2.09 33.83 -13.17
C PRO A 135 3.41 34.08 -12.41
N ILE A 136 4.19 33.05 -12.07
CA ILE A 136 5.40 33.20 -11.26
C ILE A 136 6.65 33.27 -12.13
N ASN A 137 6.70 32.45 -13.18
CA ASN A 137 7.87 32.34 -14.05
C ASN A 137 7.61 32.82 -15.50
N GLY A 138 6.36 33.09 -15.88
CA GLY A 138 5.98 33.54 -17.23
C GLY A 138 6.06 32.46 -18.32
N ALA A 139 6.25 31.19 -17.96
CA ALA A 139 6.29 30.08 -18.91
C ALA A 139 4.89 29.71 -19.39
N LYS A 140 4.79 29.26 -20.64
CA LYS A 140 3.54 28.74 -21.21
C LYS A 140 3.15 27.44 -20.51
N LEU A 141 1.86 27.32 -20.21
CA LEU A 141 1.26 26.17 -19.55
C LEU A 141 0.34 25.43 -20.52
N THR A 142 0.26 24.12 -20.37
CA THR A 142 -0.77 23.28 -20.97
C THR A 142 -1.66 22.67 -19.88
N ASP A 143 -2.83 22.14 -20.24
CA ASP A 143 -3.73 21.52 -19.26
C ASP A 143 -3.08 20.33 -18.53
N TYR A 144 -2.11 19.65 -19.16
CA TYR A 144 -1.34 18.57 -18.56
C TYR A 144 -0.34 19.04 -17.50
N ASP A 145 0.06 20.31 -17.53
CA ASP A 145 0.97 20.91 -16.54
C ASP A 145 0.24 21.27 -15.24
N ILE A 146 -1.09 21.27 -15.25
CA ILE A 146 -1.94 21.57 -14.10
C ILE A 146 -2.27 20.25 -13.42
N ILE A 147 -1.60 19.97 -12.30
CA ILE A 147 -1.77 18.72 -11.58
C ILE A 147 -2.66 18.98 -10.37
N PRO A 148 -3.96 18.61 -10.42
CA PRO A 148 -4.85 18.77 -9.27
C PRO A 148 -4.40 17.85 -8.13
N MET A 149 -4.25 18.42 -6.94
CA MET A 149 -3.91 17.66 -5.75
C MET A 149 -5.14 16.97 -5.19
N GLN A 150 -4.95 15.73 -4.75
CA GLN A 150 -5.95 15.00 -3.99
C GLN A 150 -6.21 15.70 -2.65
N ARG A 151 -7.50 15.89 -2.31
CA ARG A 151 -7.90 16.48 -1.03
C ARG A 151 -7.79 15.44 0.07
N GLY A 152 -7.22 15.84 1.21
CA GLY A 152 -7.13 14.96 2.36
C GLY A 152 -8.51 14.69 2.96
N GLY A 153 -8.89 13.42 3.08
CA GLY A 153 -9.98 13.01 3.97
C GLY A 153 -9.40 12.78 5.36
N THR A 154 -10.01 13.34 6.40
CA THR A 154 -9.70 12.93 7.78
C THR A 154 -10.52 11.69 8.08
N GLY A 155 -9.89 10.52 8.12
CA GLY A 155 -10.53 9.23 8.41
C GLY A 155 -10.45 8.23 7.26
N TYR A 156 -10.83 6.98 7.51
CA TYR A 156 -10.80 5.82 6.60
C TYR A 156 -11.52 6.01 5.25
N SER A 157 -12.10 7.18 4.99
CA SER A 157 -12.78 7.54 3.75
C SER A 157 -11.99 8.63 3.02
N GLY A 158 -11.42 8.28 1.86
CA GLY A 158 -10.80 9.25 0.97
C GLY A 158 -11.84 10.28 0.50
N SER A 159 -11.52 11.57 0.56
CA SER A 159 -12.41 12.61 0.06
C SER A 159 -12.25 12.74 -1.46
N GLY A 160 -13.35 12.68 -2.21
CA GLY A 160 -13.32 12.85 -3.68
C GLY A 160 -12.87 11.63 -4.48
N VAL A 161 -12.84 10.44 -3.86
CA VAL A 161 -12.62 9.16 -4.55
C VAL A 161 -13.96 8.45 -4.70
N GLN A 162 -14.17 7.79 -5.84
CA GLN A 162 -15.34 6.92 -6.05
C GLN A 162 -15.21 5.71 -5.11
N LEU A 163 -16.11 5.62 -4.13
CA LEU A 163 -16.10 4.55 -3.13
C LEU A 163 -17.00 3.41 -3.62
N ASP A 164 -16.40 2.28 -3.96
CA ASP A 164 -17.13 1.07 -4.31
C ASP A 164 -17.24 0.14 -3.10
N ALA A 165 -18.47 -0.15 -2.67
CA ALA A 165 -18.73 -1.15 -1.64
C ALA A 165 -18.99 -2.52 -2.30
N LYS A 166 -18.20 -3.53 -1.93
CA LYS A 166 -18.45 -4.93 -2.32
C LYS A 166 -18.93 -5.70 -1.10
N LEU A 167 -20.12 -6.31 -1.20
CA LEU A 167 -20.64 -7.21 -0.17
C LEU A 167 -20.19 -8.65 -0.50
N PRO A 168 -19.31 -9.28 0.28
CA PRO A 168 -18.97 -10.68 0.08
C PRO A 168 -20.11 -11.55 0.60
N THR A 169 -20.77 -12.30 -0.28
CA THR A 169 -21.69 -13.38 0.11
C THR A 169 -20.93 -14.71 0.15
N PRO A 170 -21.16 -15.59 1.14
CA PRO A 170 -20.52 -16.90 1.16
C PRO A 170 -21.04 -17.75 -0.01
N ALA A 171 -20.14 -18.20 -0.87
CA ALA A 171 -20.44 -19.22 -1.87
C ALA A 171 -20.19 -20.60 -1.25
N MET A 172 -21.22 -21.43 -1.19
CA MET A 172 -21.12 -22.82 -0.75
C MET A 172 -20.49 -23.64 -1.89
N GLN A 173 -19.40 -24.34 -1.61
CA GLN A 173 -18.66 -25.17 -2.56
C GLN A 173 -19.19 -26.60 -2.59
#